data_AF-A0A2W6SEU6-F1
#
_entry.id   AF-A0A2W6SEU6-F1
#
_cell.length_a   1.000
_cell.length_b   1.000
_cell.length_c   1.000
_cell.angle_alpha   90.00
_cell.angle_beta   90.00
_cell.angle_gamma   90.00
#
_symmetry.space_group_name_H-M   'P 1'
#
loop_
_entity.id
_entity.type
_entity.pdbx_description
1 polymer ?
#
loop_
_entity_poly.entity_id
_entity_poly.type
_entity_poly.pdbx_seq_one_letter_code
_entity_poly.pdbx_strand_id
1 'polypeptide(L)'
;MGIANILAAAVGSLWALILLVGWGLYRGVIDQHVVGYPTTEQFHYYVVKPLVVLGILLLGTVVANRVKHGAIPLAAIAICAALYMMPHMMLFTGGM
;
A
#
# COMPACT_ATOMS: atom_id res chain seq x y z
N MET A 1 20.57 -8.97 -4.88
CA MET A 1 19.23 -9.20 -4.30
C MET A 1 19.02 -8.48 -2.98
N GLY A 2 19.99 -8.45 -2.06
CA GLY A 2 19.83 -7.83 -0.73
C GLY A 2 19.20 -6.43 -0.74
N ILE A 3 19.74 -5.49 -1.54
CA ILE A 3 19.22 -4.11 -1.61
C ILE A 3 17.77 -4.06 -2.11
N ALA A 4 17.42 -4.83 -3.14
CA ALA A 4 16.05 -4.85 -3.68
C ALA A 4 15.04 -5.39 -2.66
N ASN A 5 15.43 -6.41 -1.89
CA ASN A 5 14.60 -6.95 -0.81
C ASN A 5 14.48 -5.96 0.36
N ILE A 6 15.56 -5.28 0.74
CA ILE A 6 15.54 -4.24 1.78
C ILE A 6 14.60 -3.12 1.35
N LEU A 7 14.70 -2.66 0.11
CA LEU A 7 13.84 -1.61 -0.43
C LEU A 7 12.37 -2.06 -0.45
N ALA A 8 12.08 -3.24 -0.97
CA ALA A 8 10.73 -3.80 -0.98
C ALA A 8 10.16 -3.96 0.44
N ALA A 9 10.97 -4.37 1.41
CA ALA A 9 10.57 -4.50 2.80
C ALA A 9 10.31 -3.13 3.46
N ALA A 10 11.16 -2.13 3.21
CA ALA A 10 10.98 -0.78 3.73
C ALA A 10 9.71 -0.13 3.17
N VAL A 11 9.54 -0.16 1.85
CA VAL A 11 8.36 0.38 1.17
C VAL A 11 7.10 -0.40 1.56
N GLY A 12 7.19 -1.73 1.61
CA GLY A 12 6.10 -2.58 2.08
C GLY A 12 5.69 -2.26 3.52
N SER A 13 6.64 -2.02 4.42
CA SER A 13 6.32 -1.65 5.81
C SER A 13 5.58 -0.31 5.88
N LEU A 14 5.92 0.67 5.04
CA LEU A 14 5.19 1.93 4.94
C LEU A 14 3.76 1.72 4.45
N TRP A 15 3.55 0.92 3.40
CA TRP A 15 2.21 0.58 2.92
C TRP A 15 1.40 -0.23 3.95
N ALA A 16 2.04 -1.08 4.75
CA ALA A 16 1.40 -1.79 5.86
C ALA A 16 0.94 -0.82 6.94
N LEU A 17 1.77 0.17 7.28
CA LEU A 17 1.39 1.21 8.23
C LEU A 17 0.21 2.04 7.71
N ILE A 18 0.23 2.42 6.42
CA ILE A 18 -0.88 3.13 5.76
C ILE A 18 -2.17 2.29 5.83
N LEU A 19 -2.10 0.99 5.53
CA LEU A 19 -3.25 0.09 5.63
C LEU A 19 -3.79 0.01 7.06
N LEU A 20 -2.91 -0.09 8.07
CA LEU A 20 -3.32 -0.13 9.48
C LEU A 20 -4.03 1.16 9.90
N VAL A 21 -3.46 2.31 9.55
CA VAL A 21 -4.07 3.62 9.83
C VAL A 21 -5.39 3.77 9.07
N GLY A 22 -5.40 3.45 7.78
CA GLY A 22 -6.58 3.52 6.92
C GLY A 22 -7.72 2.62 7.43
N TRP A 23 -7.42 1.42 7.89
CA TRP A 23 -8.40 0.54 8.51
C TRP A 23 -9.00 1.13 9.80
N GLY A 24 -8.16 1.74 10.64
CA GLY A 24 -8.61 2.44 11.84
C GLY A 24 -9.53 3.62 11.52
N LEU A 25 -9.17 4.44 10.54
CA LEU A 25 -9.99 5.56 10.06
C LEU A 25 -11.33 5.07 9.49
N TYR A 26 -11.29 4.07 8.62
CA TYR A 26 -12.49 3.48 8.00
C TYR A 26 -13.46 2.94 9.06
N ARG A 27 -12.96 2.19 10.05
CA ARG A 27 -13.78 1.72 11.18
C ARG A 27 -14.34 2.87 12.02
N GLY A 28 -13.52 3.88 12.32
CA GLY A 28 -13.98 5.06 13.06
C GLY A 28 -15.14 5.77 12.38
N VAL A 29 -15.14 5.84 11.04
CA VAL A 29 -16.26 6.41 10.26
C VAL A 29 -17.50 5.53 10.34
N ILE A 30 -17.35 4.20 10.22
CA ILE A 30 -18.47 3.26 10.40
C ILE A 30 -19.11 3.43 11.78
N ASP A 31 -18.29 3.50 12.83
CA ASP A 31 -18.75 3.58 14.22
C ASP A 31 -19.50 4.89 14.51
N GLN A 32 -19.24 5.95 13.74
CA GLN A 32 -19.93 7.24 13.85
C GLN A 32 -21.33 7.27 13.22
N HIS A 33 -21.71 6.23 12.46
CA HIS A 33 -23.04 6.10 11.83
C HIS A 33 -23.49 7.34 11.02
N VAL A 34 -22.54 8.05 10.41
CA VAL A 34 -22.84 9.25 9.61
C VAL A 34 -23.50 8.81 8.30
N VAL A 35 -24.68 9.36 8.01
CA VAL A 35 -25.43 9.06 6.78
C VAL A 35 -24.57 9.39 5.55
N GLY A 36 -24.46 8.42 4.63
CA GLY A 36 -23.66 8.56 3.40
C GLY A 36 -22.19 8.18 3.55
N TYR A 37 -21.74 7.81 4.75
CA TYR A 37 -20.37 7.41 5.04
C TYR A 37 -20.30 6.02 5.72
N PRO A 38 -19.18 5.29 5.55
CA PRO A 38 -18.08 5.61 4.65
C PRO A 38 -18.47 5.42 3.17
N THR A 39 -17.87 6.21 2.29
CA THR A 39 -18.10 6.05 0.85
C THR A 39 -17.32 4.85 0.29
N THR A 40 -17.73 4.32 -0.85
CA THR A 40 -16.99 3.24 -1.55
C THR A 40 -15.56 3.66 -1.87
N GLU A 41 -15.35 4.93 -2.22
CA GLU A 41 -14.01 5.47 -2.48
C GLU A 41 -13.15 5.48 -1.21
N GLN A 42 -13.69 5.85 -0.06
CA GLN A 42 -12.95 5.76 1.21
C GLN A 42 -12.51 4.33 1.51
N PHE A 43 -13.36 3.31 1.27
CA PHE A 43 -12.95 1.91 1.40
C PHE A 43 -11.81 1.56 0.43
N HIS A 44 -11.92 2.00 -0.83
CA HIS A 44 -10.89 1.73 -1.83
C HIS A 44 -9.54 2.36 -1.49
N TYR A 45 -9.53 3.62 -1.04
CA TYR A 45 -8.30 4.32 -0.73
C TYR A 45 -7.71 3.94 0.63
N TYR A 46 -8.54 3.70 1.64
CA TYR A 46 -8.04 3.37 2.98
C TYR A 46 -7.65 1.90 3.13
N VAL A 47 -8.28 1.00 2.37
CA VAL A 47 -8.12 -0.44 2.56
C VAL A 47 -7.62 -1.12 1.30
N VAL A 48 -8.37 -1.03 0.20
CA VAL A 48 -8.12 -1.87 -0.99
C VAL A 48 -6.79 -1.52 -1.66
N LYS A 49 -6.53 -0.25 -1.95
CA LYS A 49 -5.29 0.18 -2.64
C LYS A 49 -4.03 -0.17 -1.83
N PRO A 50 -3.92 0.18 -0.53
CA PRO A 50 -2.79 -0.24 0.28
C PRO A 50 -2.60 -1.75 0.32
N LEU A 51 -3.69 -2.51 0.45
CA LEU A 51 -3.64 -3.98 0.47
C LEU A 51 -3.15 -4.56 -0.86
N VAL A 52 -3.61 -4.02 -1.99
CA VAL A 52 -3.16 -4.45 -3.32
C VAL A 52 -1.68 -4.16 -3.52
N VAL A 53 -1.20 -2.98 -3.15
CA VAL A 53 0.24 -2.63 -3.28
C VAL A 53 1.10 -3.54 -2.40
N LEU A 54 0.67 -3.81 -1.17
CA LEU A 54 1.33 -4.80 -0.30
C LEU A 54 1.37 -6.19 -0.93
N GLY A 55 0.24 -6.66 -1.46
CA GLY A 55 0.16 -7.94 -2.14
C GLY A 55 1.14 -8.05 -3.31
N ILE A 56 1.23 -6.99 -4.12
CA ILE A 56 2.18 -6.91 -5.25
C ILE A 56 3.63 -6.96 -4.76
N LEU A 57 3.96 -6.22 -3.69
CA LEU A 57 5.32 -6.22 -3.13
C LEU A 57 5.70 -7.59 -2.56
N LEU A 58 4.81 -8.21 -1.78
CA LEU A 58 5.04 -9.54 -1.20
C LEU A 58 5.18 -10.62 -2.27
N LEU A 59 4.25 -10.67 -3.23
CA LEU A 59 4.31 -11.62 -4.33
C LEU A 59 5.55 -11.36 -5.20
N GLY A 60 5.84 -10.09 -5.48
CA GLY A 60 7.02 -9.66 -6.21
C GLY A 60 8.31 -10.13 -5.55
N THR A 61 8.44 -10.00 -4.23
CA THR A 61 9.59 -10.51 -3.47
C THR A 61 9.70 -12.04 -3.56
N VAL A 62 8.59 -12.76 -3.38
CA VAL A 62 8.58 -14.24 -3.47
C VAL A 62 9.02 -14.70 -4.85
N VAL A 63 8.46 -14.11 -5.91
CA VAL A 63 8.79 -14.45 -7.31
C VAL A 63 10.23 -14.05 -7.65
N ALA A 64 10.65 -12.84 -7.27
CA ALA A 64 11.98 -12.34 -7.55
C ALA A 64 13.09 -13.19 -6.92
N ASN A 65 12.88 -13.70 -5.71
CA ASN A 65 13.84 -14.58 -5.05
C ASN A 65 13.94 -15.97 -5.71
N ARG A 66 12.97 -16.38 -6.53
CA ARG A 66 13.01 -17.65 -7.29
C ARG A 66 13.65 -17.52 -8.67
N VAL A 67 13.92 -16.30 -9.14
CA VAL A 67 14.42 -16.04 -10.50
C VAL A 67 15.80 -15.38 -10.45
N LYS A 68 16.75 -15.89 -11.25
CA LYS A 68 18.17 -15.45 -11.25
C LYS A 68 18.38 -13.94 -11.46
N HIS A 69 17.45 -13.27 -12.13
CA HIS A 69 17.47 -11.83 -12.41
C HIS A 69 16.30 -11.04 -11.79
N GLY A 70 15.61 -11.61 -10.79
CA GLY A 70 14.43 -10.97 -10.18
C GLY A 70 14.71 -9.68 -9.38
N ALA A 71 15.98 -9.38 -9.08
CA ALA A 71 16.36 -8.22 -8.28
C ALA A 71 16.00 -6.87 -8.92
N ILE A 72 16.20 -6.74 -10.24
CA ILE A 72 15.92 -5.50 -11.00
C ILE A 72 14.41 -5.21 -11.04
N PRO A 73 13.54 -6.14 -11.48
CA PRO A 73 12.11 -5.88 -11.51
C PRO A 73 11.54 -5.64 -10.11
N LEU A 74 12.03 -6.32 -9.07
CA LEU A 74 11.61 -6.05 -7.69
C LEU A 74 11.96 -4.63 -7.25
N ALA A 75 13.18 -4.17 -7.52
CA ALA A 75 13.58 -2.80 -7.19
C ALA A 75 12.73 -1.77 -7.93
N ALA A 76 12.43 -2.00 -9.21
CA ALA A 76 11.55 -1.13 -10.00
C ALA A 76 10.13 -1.06 -9.41
N ILE A 77 9.53 -2.21 -9.06
CA ILE A 77 8.22 -2.27 -8.41
C ILE A 77 8.25 -1.50 -7.08
N ALA A 78 9.27 -1.70 -6.26
CA ALA A 78 9.39 -1.00 -4.98
C ALA A 78 9.53 0.52 -5.14
N ILE A 79 10.31 0.99 -6.13
CA ILE A 79 10.44 2.42 -6.45
C ILE A 79 9.09 2.97 -6.93
N CYS A 80 8.40 2.29 -7.85
CA CYS A 80 7.10 2.72 -8.32
C CYS A 80 6.06 2.78 -7.18
N ALA A 81 6.07 1.79 -6.29
CA ALA A 81 5.21 1.78 -5.11
C ALA A 81 5.53 2.93 -4.14
N ALA A 82 6.81 3.30 -3.97
CA ALA A 82 7.21 4.45 -3.17
C ALA A 82 6.77 5.78 -3.80
N LEU A 83 6.95 5.94 -5.12
CA LEU A 83 6.53 7.14 -5.85
C LEU A 83 5.01 7.30 -5.86
N TYR A 84 4.26 6.19 -5.95
CA TYR A 84 2.80 6.20 -5.88
C TYR A 84 2.27 6.60 -4.49
N MET A 85 3.08 6.50 -3.44
CA MET A 85 2.67 6.86 -2.09
C MET A 85 2.34 8.36 -1.96
N MET A 86 3.07 9.25 -2.64
CA MET A 86 2.85 10.69 -2.57
C MET A 86 1.46 11.12 -3.08
N PRO A 87 1.05 10.79 -4.33
CA PRO A 87 -0.30 11.12 -4.79
C PRO A 87 -1.38 10.38 -3.99
N HIS A 88 -1.08 9.18 -3.48
CA HIS A 88 -2.01 8.47 -2.61
C HIS A 88 -2.26 9.22 -1.30
N MET A 89 -1.21 9.72 -0.63
CA MET A 89 -1.32 10.48 0.61
C MET A 89 -2.09 11.79 0.45
N MET A 90 -1.96 12.48 -0.69
CA MET A 90 -2.73 13.70 -0.96
C MET A 90 -4.24 13.44 -1.00
N LEU A 91 -4.66 12.31 -1.58
CA LEU A 91 -6.07 11.91 -1.62
C LEU A 91 -6.53 11.29 -0.29
N PHE A 92 -5.61 10.63 0.42
CA PHE A 92 -5.86 10.02 1.72
C PHE A 92 -6.21 11.06 2.80
N THR A 93 -5.55 12.23 2.79
CA THR A 93 -5.77 13.32 3.76
C THR A 93 -6.67 14.45 3.26
N GLY A 94 -6.83 14.60 1.94
CA GLY A 94 -7.56 15.70 1.31
C GLY A 94 -9.09 15.65 1.43
N GLY A 95 -9.65 14.65 2.10
CA GLY A 95 -11.09 14.45 2.24
C GLY A 95 -11.72 13.97 0.93
N MET A 96 -11.85 12.65 0.78
CA MET A 96 -12.73 12.03 -0.21
C MET A 96 -14.09 11.75 0.40
#